data_AF-A0A355BIX1-F1
#
_entry.id   AF-A0A355BIX1-F1
#
_cell.length_a   1.000
_cell.length_b   1.000
_cell.length_c   1.000
_cell.angle_alpha   90.00
_cell.angle_beta   90.00
_cell.angle_gamma   90.00
#
_symmetry.space_group_name_H-M   'P 1'
#
loop_
_entity.id
_entity.type
_entity.pdbx_description
1 polymer ?
#
loop_
_entity_poly.entity_id
_entity_poly.type
_entity_poly.pdbx_seq_one_letter_code
_entity_poly.pdbx_strand_id
1 'polypeptide(L)' 'DSHGSMTNLIPEELHPAAELIQGTPKPLVMMEGVDGGFDAAVFIGYHARMQQPGVLSHTISGG' A
#
# COMPACT_ATOMS: atom_id res chain seq x y z
N ASP A 1 -1.52 -4.15 -2.27
CA ASP A 1 -2.07 -2.85 -2.73
C ASP A 1 -2.61 -2.08 -1.54
N SER A 2 -2.26 -0.79 -1.46
CA SER A 2 -2.41 0.04 -0.25
C SER A 2 -3.02 1.41 -0.54
N HIS A 3 -3.62 1.64 -1.72
CA HIS A 3 -4.21 2.92 -2.10
C HIS A 3 -5.72 2.81 -2.38
N GLY A 4 -6.53 3.72 -1.84
CA GLY A 4 -7.98 3.77 -2.11
C GLY A 4 -8.70 2.45 -1.79
N SER A 5 -9.42 1.89 -2.77
CA SER A 5 -10.06 0.56 -2.66
C SER A 5 -9.07 -0.60 -2.63
N MET A 6 -7.79 -0.33 -2.87
CA MET A 6 -6.69 -1.30 -2.89
C MET A 6 -6.82 -2.32 -4.03
N THR A 7 -7.39 -1.91 -5.17
CA THR A 7 -7.63 -2.74 -6.37
C THR A 7 -7.03 -2.10 -7.63
N ASN A 8 -5.87 -1.45 -7.50
CA ASN A 8 -5.25 -0.62 -8.53
C ASN A 8 -4.18 -1.38 -9.32
N LEU A 9 -3.44 -2.28 -8.68
CA LEU A 9 -2.43 -3.12 -9.36
C LEU A 9 -3.12 -4.14 -10.27
N ILE A 10 -2.58 -4.34 -11.47
CA ILE A 10 -3.07 -5.32 -12.45
C ILE A 10 -2.33 -6.64 -12.24
N PRO A 11 -2.97 -7.72 -11.75
CA PRO A 11 -2.29 -8.97 -11.42
C PRO A 11 -1.49 -9.56 -12.57
N GLU A 12 -2.01 -9.46 -13.79
CA GLU A 12 -1.41 -10.01 -15.01
C GLU A 12 -0.14 -9.26 -15.46
N GLU A 13 0.07 -8.04 -14.97
CA GLU A 13 1.25 -7.23 -15.28
C GLU A 13 2.32 -7.29 -14.18
N LEU A 14 2.04 -7.96 -13.05
CA LEU A 14 3.02 -8.16 -12.01
C LEU A 14 4.04 -9.22 -12.39
N HIS A 15 5.23 -9.10 -11.81
CA HIS A 15 6.24 -10.13 -11.94
C HIS A 15 5.65 -11.48 -11.44
N PRO A 16 5.80 -12.59 -12.20
CA PRO A 16 5.10 -13.85 -11.91
C PRO A 16 5.51 -14.51 -10.58
N ALA A 17 6.65 -14.11 -10.01
CA ALA A 17 7.09 -14.58 -8.69
C ALA A 17 6.58 -13.71 -7.51
N ALA A 18 5.82 -12.64 -7.78
CA ALA A 18 5.26 -11.79 -6.74
C ALA A 18 3.91 -12.33 -6.28
N GLU A 19 3.66 -12.27 -4.98
CA GLU A 19 2.33 -12.48 -4.40
C GLU A 19 1.64 -11.15 -4.17
N LEU A 20 0.34 -11.08 -4.48
CA LEU A 20 -0.42 -9.85 -4.45
C LEU A 20 -1.60 -9.94 -3.49
N ILE A 21 -1.64 -9.02 -2.52
CA ILE A 21 -2.79 -8.81 -1.64
C ILE A 21 -3.55 -7.57 -2.12
N GLN A 22 -4.82 -7.74 -2.53
CA GLN A 22 -5.71 -6.67 -3.03
C GLN A 22 -7.03 -6.61 -2.27
N GLY A 23 -7.70 -5.48 -2.41
CA GLY A 23 -9.00 -5.21 -1.83
C GLY A 23 -8.95 -4.61 -0.43
N THR A 24 -10.12 -4.16 0.01
CA THR A 24 -10.43 -3.61 1.33
C THR A 24 -11.82 -4.13 1.74
N PRO A 25 -12.12 -4.40 3.02
CA PRO A 25 -11.29 -4.16 4.22
C PRO A 25 -10.20 -5.21 4.44
N LYS A 26 -9.07 -4.78 5.02
CA LYS A 26 -7.98 -5.65 5.51
C LYS A 26 -7.64 -5.31 6.96
N PRO A 27 -7.50 -6.28 7.87
CA PRO A 27 -7.20 -6.02 9.28
C PRO A 27 -6.01 -5.10 9.52
N LEU A 28 -4.92 -5.27 8.75
CA LEU A 28 -3.71 -4.44 8.88
C LEU A 28 -3.60 -3.33 7.81
N VAL A 29 -4.69 -3.05 7.09
CA VAL A 29 -4.79 -1.94 6.12
C VAL A 29 -3.67 -1.97 5.08
N MET A 30 -2.74 -1.01 5.11
CA MET A 30 -1.65 -0.87 4.13
C MET A 30 -0.55 -1.92 4.30
N MET A 31 -0.54 -2.63 5.44
CA MET A 31 0.49 -3.58 5.84
C MET A 31 -0.07 -5.01 6.00
N GLU A 32 -1.19 -5.34 5.36
CA GLU A 32 -1.71 -6.71 5.36
C GLU A 32 -0.68 -7.72 4.88
N GLY A 33 -0.57 -8.84 5.60
CA GLY A 33 0.36 -9.92 5.31
C GLY A 33 1.75 -9.77 5.93
N VAL A 34 2.07 -8.63 6.56
CA VAL A 34 3.36 -8.48 7.26
C VAL A 34 3.38 -9.28 8.56
N ASP A 35 4.46 -10.02 8.78
CA ASP A 35 4.75 -10.72 10.03
C ASP A 35 6.27 -10.75 10.30
N GLY A 36 6.70 -11.58 11.25
CA GLY A 36 8.12 -11.72 11.61
C GLY A 36 8.97 -12.51 10.61
N GLY A 37 8.41 -13.01 9.51
CA GLY A 37 9.09 -13.80 8.49
C GLY A 37 9.74 -12.98 7.38
N PHE A 38 9.58 -11.65 7.37
CA PHE A 38 10.14 -10.77 6.34
C PHE A 38 11.44 -10.12 6.80
N ASP A 39 12.48 -10.15 5.96
CA ASP A 39 13.77 -9.49 6.22
C ASP A 39 13.71 -7.96 6.10
N ALA A 40 12.79 -7.44 5.26
CA ALA A 40 12.66 -6.02 4.97
C ALA A 40 11.28 -5.66 4.43
N ALA A 41 10.94 -4.36 4.50
CA ALA A 41 9.75 -3.78 3.88
C ALA A 41 10.14 -2.59 2.98
N VAL A 42 9.49 -2.46 1.83
CA VAL A 42 9.70 -1.36 0.88
C VAL A 42 8.39 -0.63 0.63
N PHE A 43 8.40 0.70 0.78
CA PHE A 43 7.23 1.56 0.65
C PHE A 43 7.29 2.34 -0.67
N ILE A 44 6.60 1.82 -1.69
CA ILE A 44 6.64 2.36 -3.06
C ILE A 44 5.46 3.32 -3.28
N GLY A 45 5.74 4.48 -3.89
CA GLY A 45 4.70 5.48 -4.22
C GLY A 45 4.12 6.22 -3.01
N TYR A 46 4.81 6.21 -1.86
CA TYR A 46 4.38 6.94 -0.66
C TYR A 46 4.50 8.46 -0.85
N HIS A 47 3.62 9.20 -0.16
CA HIS A 47 3.59 10.66 -0.17
C HIS A 47 3.75 11.22 1.25
N ALA A 48 3.92 12.55 1.32
CA ALA A 48 4.02 13.24 2.60
C ALA A 48 2.78 12.97 3.47
N ARG A 49 3.01 12.91 4.80
CA ARG A 49 1.93 12.83 5.79
C ARG A 49 1.13 14.13 5.83
N MET A 50 -0.08 14.07 6.40
CA MET A 50 -0.94 15.23 6.60
C MET A 50 -0.21 16.39 7.32
N GLN A 51 -0.52 17.63 6.92
CA GLN A 51 0.10 18.87 7.43
C GLN A 51 1.63 18.94 7.23
N GLN A 52 2.15 18.36 6.15
CA GLN A 52 3.54 18.56 5.72
C GLN A 52 3.58 18.96 4.24
N PRO A 53 4.57 19.75 3.79
CA PRO A 53 4.74 20.04 2.37
C PRO A 53 4.96 18.75 1.56
N GLY A 54 4.21 18.60 0.47
CA GLY A 54 4.33 17.47 -0.45
C GLY A 54 3.09 17.28 -1.32
N VAL A 55 3.28 16.76 -2.53
CA VAL A 55 2.17 16.43 -3.45
C VAL A 55 1.26 15.40 -2.78
N LEU A 56 -0.05 15.65 -2.80
CA LEU A 56 -1.08 14.80 -2.19
C LEU A 56 -0.81 14.51 -0.70
N SER A 57 -0.29 15.47 0.06
CA SER A 57 -0.04 15.33 1.50
C SER A 57 -1.32 14.97 2.27
N HIS A 58 -1.40 13.74 2.78
CA HIS A 58 -2.48 13.28 3.66
C HIS A 58 -2.06 12.06 4.49
N THR A 59 -2.91 11.65 5.42
CA THR A 59 -2.70 10.46 6.26
C THR A 59 -3.98 9.63 6.27
N ILE A 60 -3.92 8.46 5.64
CA ILE A 60 -5.04 7.51 5.40
C ILE A 60 -6.14 8.07 4.48
N SER A 61 -6.65 9.28 4.72
CA SER A 61 -7.62 9.96 3.86
C SER A 61 -7.27 11.44 3.67
N GLY A 62 -7.61 11.98 2.49
CA GLY A 62 -7.21 13.32 2.04
C GLY A 62 -8.21 14.44 2.30
N GLY A 63 -9.51 14.14 2.36
CA GLY A 63 -10.56 15.15 2.44
C GLY A 63 -10.75 15.93 1.15
#